data_AF-A0A9E0SGR9-F1
#
_entry.id   AF-A0A9E0SGR9-F1
#
_cell.length_a   1.000
_cell.length_b   1.000
_cell.length_c   1.000
_cell.angle_alpha   90.00
_cell.angle_beta   90.00
_cell.angle_gamma   90.00
#
_symmetry.space_group_name_H-M   'P 1'
#
loop_
_entity.id
_entity.type
_entity.pdbx_description
1 polymer ?
#
loop_
_entity_poly.entity_id
_entity_poly.type
_entity_poly.pdbx_seq_one_letter_code
_entity_poly.pdbx_strand_id
1 'polypeptide(L)' 'GGTVVLGGIYTQDESDTVSKVPLLGDIPVLGNLFKNTAKVSNKTELLIFLTPKIVNDNIAVK' A
#
# COMPACT_ATOMS: atom_id res chain seq x y z
N GLY A 1 7.01 -17.40 -25.79
CA GLY A 1 6.15 -17.46 -24.60
C GLY A 1 5.88 -16.05 -24.16
N GLY A 2 4.62 -15.65 -24.05
CA GLY A 2 4.24 -14.31 -23.56
C GLY A 2 4.24 -14.29 -22.04
N THR A 3 4.76 -13.21 -21.44
CA THR A 3 4.57 -12.94 -20.01
C THR A 3 3.13 -12.50 -19.80
N VAL A 4 2.41 -13.17 -18.89
CA VAL A 4 1.04 -12.81 -18.51
C VAL A 4 1.09 -12.17 -17.13
N VAL A 5 0.41 -11.03 -16.98
CA VAL A 5 0.15 -10.43 -15.67
C VAL A 5 -1.09 -11.12 -15.10
N LEU A 6 -0.91 -11.86 -14.01
CA LEU A 6 -2.00 -12.61 -13.38
C LEU A 6 -2.82 -11.76 -12.42
N GLY A 7 -2.21 -10.71 -11.85
CA GLY A 7 -2.86 -9.81 -10.92
C GLY A 7 -1.85 -8.99 -10.10
N GLY A 8 -2.39 -8.06 -9.33
CA GLY A 8 -1.64 -7.27 -8.36
C GLY A 8 -2.44 -7.08 -7.08
N ILE A 9 -1.74 -6.72 -5.99
CA ILE A 9 -2.36 -6.36 -4.71
C ILE A 9 -2.22 -4.85 -4.56
N TYR A 10 -3.34 -4.18 -4.29
CA TYR A 10 -3.40 -2.76 -3.96
C TYR A 10 -3.83 -2.63 -2.49
N THR A 11 -2.97 -2.04 -1.67
CA THR A 11 -3.28 -1.80 -0.26
C THR A 11 -3.10 -0.31 0.05
N GLN A 12 -4.10 0.26 0.71
CA GLN A 12 -4.09 1.65 1.16
C GLN A 12 -4.43 1.67 2.65
N ASP A 13 -3.46 2.09 3.46
CA ASP A 13 -3.62 2.27 4.90
C ASP A 13 -3.64 3.77 5.20
N GLU A 14 -4.75 4.25 5.78
CA GLU A 14 -4.91 5.63 6.23
C GLU A 14 -4.97 5.67 7.76
N SER A 15 -4.10 6.49 8.36
CA SER A 15 -4.02 6.69 9.80
C SER A 15 -4.10 8.18 10.12
N ASP A 16 -5.14 8.55 10.85
CA ASP A 16 -5.36 9.90 11.37
C ASP A 16 -5.04 9.91 12.88
N THR A 17 -3.98 10.62 13.27
CA THR A 17 -3.58 10.79 14.66
C THR A 17 -3.77 12.25 15.08
N VAL A 18 -4.58 12.50 16.10
CA VAL A 18 -4.81 13.84 16.64
C VAL A 18 -4.24 13.92 18.05
N SER A 19 -3.16 14.66 18.23
CA SER A 19 -2.61 15.02 19.54
C SER A 19 -3.08 16.42 19.92
N LYS A 20 -3.63 16.59 21.12
CA LYS A 20 -4.16 17.88 21.58
C LYS A 20 -3.82 18.16 23.03
N VAL A 21 -3.65 19.43 23.38
CA VAL A 21 -3.53 19.85 24.79
C VAL A 21 -4.91 19.71 25.45
N PRO A 22 -5.02 19.04 26.63
CA PRO A 22 -6.28 18.97 27.38
C PRO A 22 -6.81 20.37 27.70
N LEU A 23 -8.13 20.55 27.71
CA LEU A 23 -8.85 21.84 27.85
C LEU A 23 -8.67 22.82 26.68
N LEU A 24 -7.44 23.18 26.32
CA LEU A 24 -7.16 24.21 25.29
C LEU A 24 -7.45 23.75 23.87
N GLY A 25 -7.27 22.45 23.58
CA GLY A 25 -7.55 21.90 22.26
C GLY A 25 -9.02 22.00 21.86
N ASP A 26 -9.95 22.04 22.82
CA ASP A 26 -11.39 22.01 22.55
C ASP A 26 -12.04 23.39 22.53
N ILE A 27 -11.25 24.46 22.65
CA ILE A 27 -11.73 25.84 22.53
C ILE A 27 -12.19 26.09 21.08
N PRO A 28 -13.45 26.49 20.85
CA PRO A 28 -13.90 26.88 19.51
C PRO A 28 -13.09 28.08 19.01
N VAL A 29 -12.83 28.15 17.69
CA VAL A 29 -12.00 29.17 17.02
C VAL A 29 -10.49 29.04 17.28
N LEU A 30 -10.04 28.79 18.51
CA LEU A 30 -8.60 28.79 18.87
C LEU A 30 -7.98 27.39 19.06
N GLY A 31 -8.80 26.35 19.20
CA GLY A 31 -8.33 24.99 19.52
C GLY A 31 -7.36 24.39 18.50
N ASN A 32 -7.39 24.86 17.24
CA ASN A 32 -6.48 24.40 16.19
C ASN A 32 -5.03 24.84 16.39
N LEU A 33 -4.77 25.87 17.21
CA LEU A 33 -3.41 26.30 17.60
C LEU A 33 -2.79 25.37 18.66
N PHE A 34 -3.62 24.58 19.35
CA PHE A 34 -3.22 23.67 20.43
C PHE A 34 -3.49 22.19 20.08
N LYS A 35 -3.69 21.92 18.79
CA LYS A 35 -3.90 20.60 18.19
C LYS A 35 -2.82 20.36 17.14
N ASN A 36 -2.26 19.16 17.14
CA ASN A 36 -1.43 18.63 16.06
C ASN A 36 -2.15 17.43 15.47
N THR A 37 -2.46 17.52 14.18
CA THR A 37 -3.07 16.42 13.42
C THR A 37 -2.02 15.87 12.46
N ALA A 38 -1.63 14.61 12.67
CA ALA A 38 -0.79 13.87 11.75
C ALA A 38 -1.68 12.94 10.91
N LYS A 39 -1.68 13.16 9.59
CA LYS A 39 -2.26 12.24 8.63
C LYS A 39 -1.15 11.44 7.97
N VAL A 40 -1.24 10.12 8.06
CA VAL A 40 -0.31 9.20 7.39
C VAL A 40 -1.11 8.38 6.39
N SER A 41 -0.66 8.39 5.14
CA SER A 41 -1.23 7.56 4.07
C SER A 41 -0.13 6.69 3.50
N ASN A 42 -0.29 5.37 3.65
CA ASN A 42 0.64 4.38 3.12
C ASN A 42 -0.02 3.65 1.96
N LYS A 43 0.67 3.66 0.81
CA LYS A 43 0.20 3.03 -0.42
C LYS A 43 1.19 1.95 -0.84
N THR A 44 0.71 0.72 -0.94
CA THR A 44 1.52 -0.43 -1.38
C THR A 44 0.92 -1.03 -2.64
N GLU A 45 1.74 -1.13 -3.70
CA GLU A 45 1.36 -1.72 -4.99
C GLU A 45 2.30 -2.89 -5.28
N LEU A 46 1.76 -4.11 -5.31
CA LEU A 46 2.50 -5.32 -5.66
C LEU A 46 2.01 -5.89 -6.99
N LEU A 47 2.94 -6.19 -7.88
CA LEU A 47 2.66 -6.80 -9.19
C LEU A 47 3.30 -8.19 -9.28
N ILE A 48 2.55 -9.17 -9.79
CA ILE A 48 3.03 -10.53 -10.00
C ILE A 48 3.03 -10.86 -11.50
N PHE A 49 4.20 -11.25 -12.01
CA PHE A 49 4.41 -11.63 -13.41
C PHE A 49 4.75 -13.12 -13.49
N LEU A 50 4.12 -13.85 -14.42
CA LEU A 50 4.54 -15.21 -14.77
C LEU A 50 4.92 -15.27 -16.25
N THR A 51 6.09 -15.86 -16.51
CA THR A 51 6.58 -16.17 -17.85
C THR A 51 6.68 -17.69 -18.01
N PRO A 52 5.67 -18.35 -18.62
CA PRO A 52 5.75 -19.77 -18.86
C PRO A 52 6.84 -20.10 -19.89
N LYS A 53 7.68 -21.09 -19.59
CA LYS A 53 8.66 -21.67 -20.53
C LYS A 53 8.22 -23.07 -20.88
N ILE A 54 7.95 -23.30 -22.17
CA ILE A 54 7.68 -24.64 -22.70
C ILE A 54 9.04 -25.35 -22.84
N VAL A 55 9.20 -26.48 -22.18
CA VAL A 55 10.37 -27.35 -22.32
C VAL A 55 9.89 -28.57 -23.12
N ASN A 56 10.38 -28.70 -24.35
CA ASN A 56 10.13 -29.90 -25.13
C ASN A 56 11.17 -30.94 -24.70
N ASP A 57 10.70 -32.02 -24.07
CA ASP A 57 11.52 -33.18 -23.78
C ASP A 57 11.78 -33.89 -25.11
N ASN A 58 12.81 -33.44 -25.82
CA ASN A 58 13.45 -34.26 -26.83
C ASN A 58 14.22 -35.32 -26.03
N ILE A 59 13.51 -36.34 -25.57
CA ILE A 59 14.09 -37.61 -25.19
C ILE A 59 14.81 -38.08 -26.45
N ALA A 60 16.10 -37.76 -26.53
CA ALA A 60 17.03 -38.35 -27.45
C ALA A 60 17.13 -39.82 -27.03
N VAL A 61 16.14 -40.61 -27.43
CA VAL A 61 16.22 -42.06 -27.40
C VAL A 61 17.29 -42.41 -28.42
N LYS A 62 18.46 -42.72 -27.88
CA LYS A 62 19.62 -43.26 -28.55
C LYS A 62 19.28 -44.50 -29.37
#